data_AF-A0A7G5CD61-F1
#
_entry.id   AF-A0A7G5CD61-F1
#
_cell.length_a   1.000
_cell.length_b   1.000
_cell.length_c   1.000
_cell.angle_alpha   90.00
_cell.angle_beta   90.00
_cell.angle_gamma   90.00
#
_symmetry.space_group_name_H-M   'P 1'
#
loop_
_entity.id
_entity.type
_entity.pdbx_description
1 polymer ?
#
loop_
_entity_poly.entity_id
_entity_poly.type
_entity_poly.pdbx_seq_one_letter_code
_entity_poly.pdbx_strand_id
1 'polypeptide(L)' 'MSSSMDKQLIIDALFMAVNKRKPAKDLLFHSDQGSQYTSKKYQFLLNRKKYYL' A
#
# COMPACT_ATOMS: atom_id res chain seq x y z
N MET A 1 -12.49 15.12 -7.38
CA MET A 1 -11.26 14.28 -7.40
C MET A 1 -11.64 12.86 -7.78
N SER A 2 -10.89 12.23 -8.70
CA SER A 2 -11.22 10.89 -9.22
C SER A 2 -10.55 9.81 -8.37
N SER A 3 -11.35 8.99 -7.69
CA SER A 3 -10.87 7.93 -6.78
C SER A 3 -9.98 6.87 -7.45
N SER A 4 -10.01 6.76 -8.78
CA SER A 4 -9.15 5.83 -9.53
C SER A 4 -7.71 6.33 -9.66
N MET A 5 -7.51 7.63 -9.84
CA MET A 5 -6.18 8.24 -9.94
C MET A 5 -5.47 8.19 -8.59
N ASP A 6 -6.21 8.46 -7.51
CA ASP A 6 -5.69 8.44 -6.13
C ASP A 6 -5.21 7.03 -5.72
N LYS A 7 -5.89 5.96 -6.19
CA LYS A 7 -5.48 4.57 -5.94
C LYS A 7 -4.17 4.20 -6.62
N GLN A 8 -3.95 4.66 -7.85
CA GLN A 8 -2.71 4.35 -8.55
C GLN A 8 -1.53 5.08 -7.90
N LEU A 9 -1.73 6.33 -7.51
CA LEU A 9 -0.72 7.13 -6.81
C LEU A 9 -0.25 6.47 -5.51
N ILE A 10 -1.18 5.99 -4.66
CA ILE A 10 -0.82 5.34 -3.40
C ILE A 10 -0.16 3.96 -3.61
N ILE A 11 -0.47 3.27 -4.70
CA ILE A 11 0.22 2.03 -5.09
C ILE A 11 1.67 2.32 -5.49
N ASP A 12 1.88 3.35 -6.31
CA ASP A 12 3.21 3.73 -6.77
C ASP A 12 4.08 4.21 -5.59
N ALA A 13 3.49 4.98 -4.67
CA ALA A 13 4.14 5.40 -3.43
C ALA A 13 4.56 4.20 -2.56
N LEU A 14 3.70 3.19 -2.41
CA LEU A 14 4.03 1.96 -1.69
C LEU A 14 5.23 1.24 -2.32
N PHE A 15 5.24 1.09 -3.64
CA PHE A 15 6.36 0.46 -4.34
C PHE A 15 7.67 1.23 -4.16
N MET A 16 7.65 2.55 -4.29
CA MET A 16 8.83 3.39 -4.06
C MET A 16 9.34 3.26 -2.63
N ALA A 17 8.45 3.29 -1.63
CA ALA A 17 8.81 3.17 -0.23
C ALA A 17 9.45 1.81 0.09
N VAL A 18 8.85 0.72 -0.40
CA VAL A 18 9.36 -0.65 -0.20
C VAL A 18 10.73 -0.83 -0.86
N ASN A 19 10.88 -0.38 -2.10
CA ASN A 19 12.15 -0.50 -2.82
C ASN A 19 13.26 0.29 -2.17
N LYS A 20 12.95 1.50 -1.66
CA LYS A 20 13.92 2.37 -1.00
C LYS A 20 14.32 1.87 0.39
N ARG A 21 13.33 1.46 1.20
CA ARG A 21 13.53 1.14 2.62
C ARG A 21 13.90 -0.32 2.87
N LYS A 22 13.62 -1.23 1.94
CA LYS A 22 13.83 -2.67 2.07
C LYS A 22 13.39 -3.19 3.45
N PRO A 23 12.13 -2.93 3.84
CA PRO A 23 11.65 -3.22 5.19
C PRO A 23 11.78 -4.71 5.51
N ALA A 24 12.06 -4.99 6.80
CA ALA A 24 12.13 -6.35 7.30
C ALA A 24 10.81 -7.09 7.09
N LYS A 25 10.90 -8.41 7.03
CA LYS A 25 9.74 -9.29 7.05
C LYS A 25 8.97 -9.03 8.36
N ASP A 26 7.64 -9.01 8.27
CA ASP A 26 6.73 -8.82 9.40
C ASP A 26 6.69 -7.40 9.99
N LEU A 27 7.16 -6.39 9.23
CA LEU A 27 6.93 -4.99 9.59
C LEU A 27 5.44 -4.65 9.51
N LEU A 28 4.90 -4.13 10.62
CA LEU A 28 3.54 -3.61 10.70
C LEU A 28 3.42 -2.37 9.82
N PHE A 29 2.50 -2.40 8.86
CA PHE A 29 2.20 -1.28 7.99
C PHE A 29 0.89 -0.65 8.43
N HIS A 30 0.94 0.60 8.88
CA HIS A 30 -0.27 1.34 9.26
C HIS A 30 -0.74 2.20 8.08
N SER A 31 -2.00 2.04 7.68
CA SER A 31 -2.66 2.89 6.67
C SER A 31 -4.00 3.39 7.16
N ASP A 32 -4.40 4.56 6.67
CA ASP A 32 -5.71 5.13 6.96
C ASP A 32 -6.87 4.30 6.35
N GLN A 33 -8.10 4.56 6.79
CA GLN A 33 -9.31 3.87 6.31
C GLN A 33 -9.93 4.50 5.04
N GLY A 34 -9.21 5.40 4.37
CA GLY A 34 -9.67 6.03 3.13
C GLY A 34 -9.90 5.02 1.99
N SER A 35 -10.83 5.35 1.07
CA SER A 35 -11.24 4.45 -0.03
C SER A 35 -10.10 4.02 -0.97
N GLN A 36 -9.01 4.78 -1.01
CA GLN A 36 -7.81 4.47 -1.75
C GLN A 36 -7.00 3.34 -1.09
N TYR A 37 -6.94 3.31 0.24
CA TYR A 37 -6.26 2.29 1.04
C TYR A 37 -7.11 1.03 1.24
N THR A 38 -8.44 1.17 1.29
CA THR A 38 -9.36 0.01 1.39
C THR A 38 -9.65 -0.66 0.05
N SER A 39 -9.01 -0.20 -1.05
CA SER A 39 -9.19 -0.79 -2.36
C SER A 39 -8.62 -2.22 -2.45
N LYS A 40 -9.35 -3.14 -3.12
CA LYS A 40 -8.94 -4.54 -3.28
C LYS A 40 -7.52 -4.69 -3.85
N LYS A 41 -7.17 -3.86 -4.84
CA LYS A 41 -5.85 -3.86 -5.49
C LYS A 41 -4.73 -3.51 -4.50
N TYR A 42 -4.94 -2.48 -3.67
CA TYR A 42 -3.95 -2.07 -2.67
C TYR A 42 -3.77 -3.14 -1.59
N GLN A 43 -4.88 -3.63 -1.02
CA GLN A 43 -4.88 -4.67 0.00
C GLN A 43 -4.21 -5.97 -0.47
N PHE A 44 -4.44 -6.37 -1.73
CA PHE A 44 -3.77 -7.53 -2.33
C PHE A 44 -2.25 -7.33 -2.42
N LEU A 45 -1.80 -6.15 -2.86
CA LEU A 45 -0.37 -5.84 -2.98
C LEU A 45 0.32 -5.83 -1.63
N LEU A 46 -0.35 -5.30 -0.59
CA LEU A 46 0.18 -5.25 0.76
C LEU A 46 0.38 -6.66 1.34
N ASN A 47 -0.65 -7.52 1.24
CA ASN A 47 -0.59 -8.91 1.70
C ASN A 47 0.48 -9.72 0.95
N ARG A 48 0.62 -9.55 -0.37
CA ARG A 48 1.62 -10.28 -1.16
C ARG A 48 3.05 -9.96 -0.74
N LYS A 49 3.29 -8.76 -0.23
CA LYS A 49 4.60 -8.33 0.25
C LYS A 49 4.86 -8.68 1.73
N LYS A 50 3.92 -9.36 2.40
CA LYS A 50 3.97 -9.75 3.83
C LYS A 50 4.14 -8.57 4.78
N TYR A 51 3.57 -7.42 4.43
CA TYR A 51 3.36 -6.34 5.39
C TYR A 51 1.99 -6.59 6.00
N TYR A 52 1.98 -6.94 7.29
CA TYR A 52 0.73 -7.10 8.02
C TYR A 52 0.17 -5.71 8.33
N LEU A 53 -1.15 -5.55 8.21
CA LEU A 53 -1.88 -4.40 8.76
C LEU A 53 -2.09 -4.59 10.27
#